data_AF-A0A136LJ70-F1
#
_entry.id   AF-A0A136LJ70-F1
#
_cell.length_a   1.000
_cell.length_b   1.000
_cell.length_c   1.000
_cell.angle_alpha   90.00
_cell.angle_beta   90.00
_cell.angle_gamma   90.00
#
_symmetry.space_group_name_H-M   'P 1'
#
loop_
_entity.id
_entity.type
_entity.pdbx_description
1 polymer ?
#
loop_
_entity_poly.entity_id
_entity_poly.type
_entity_poly.pdbx_seq_one_letter_code
_entity_poly.pdbx_strand_id
1 'polypeptide(L)'
;MNPWSKTADKIFAVFDKLLKPNSDFEYEGHFTSGPRIEVERAVKAVHGMLTRLAVFQRKVDPASKDYRFSLLLDGSGSMADNSVRQRGGLGLAAVFVDVFERLGLPYSLDAFHDSYIPLKGFRQSLKTVGQRNQFFNNLILNHWGGGGTNLRGGIAGSLKRILAEQKTDRRDIEFLFVLTDGEETNFDGPEIRTLCSQAAKQGIIVVGIGIGEGMQTVRTHFPVHLTETNPERLPGLIMEFIKEYAQSRVEED
;
A
#
# COMPACT_ATOMS: atom_id res chain seq x y z
N MET A 1 -0.36 -18.55 -21.11
CA MET A 1 -0.49 -17.29 -20.36
C MET A 1 0.58 -17.28 -19.28
N ASN A 2 1.37 -16.22 -19.17
CA ASN A 2 2.46 -16.11 -18.20
C ASN A 2 1.90 -16.17 -16.75
N PRO A 3 2.52 -16.93 -15.81
CA PRO A 3 2.11 -16.97 -14.39
C PRO A 3 1.84 -15.61 -13.77
N TRP A 4 2.68 -14.60 -14.04
CA TRP A 4 2.54 -13.24 -13.53
C TRP A 4 1.24 -12.56 -13.98
N SER A 5 0.84 -12.73 -15.23
CA SER A 5 -0.42 -12.18 -15.76
C SER A 5 -1.64 -12.81 -15.07
N LYS A 6 -1.62 -14.14 -14.89
CA LYS A 6 -2.69 -14.85 -14.17
C LYS A 6 -2.80 -14.39 -12.72
N THR A 7 -1.66 -14.12 -12.08
CA THR A 7 -1.61 -13.57 -10.72
C THR A 7 -2.16 -12.14 -10.69
N ALA A 8 -1.77 -11.27 -11.62
CA ALA A 8 -2.29 -9.91 -11.73
C ALA A 8 -3.82 -9.87 -11.91
N ASP A 9 -4.38 -10.72 -12.76
CA ASP A 9 -5.84 -10.80 -12.97
C ASP A 9 -6.59 -11.22 -11.71
N LYS A 10 -6.04 -12.17 -10.94
CA LYS A 10 -6.61 -12.60 -9.66
C LYS A 10 -6.59 -11.47 -8.63
N ILE A 11 -5.44 -10.79 -8.50
CA ILE A 11 -5.28 -9.68 -7.54
C ILE A 11 -6.21 -8.54 -7.91
N PHE A 12 -6.26 -8.17 -9.19
CA PHE A 12 -7.20 -7.16 -9.69
C PHE A 12 -8.64 -7.51 -9.30
N ALA A 13 -9.10 -8.73 -9.57
CA ALA A 13 -10.47 -9.13 -9.25
C ALA A 13 -10.80 -9.09 -7.73
N VAL A 14 -9.81 -9.36 -6.88
CA VAL A 14 -9.97 -9.28 -5.41
C VAL A 14 -9.96 -7.83 -4.95
N PHE A 15 -8.98 -7.05 -5.38
CA PHE A 15 -8.83 -5.65 -4.97
C PHE A 15 -9.94 -4.75 -5.53
N ASP A 16 -10.43 -5.03 -6.74
CA ASP A 16 -11.58 -4.32 -7.31
C ASP A 16 -12.82 -4.48 -6.42
N LYS A 17 -12.99 -5.63 -5.75
CA LYS A 17 -14.08 -5.84 -4.79
C LYS A 17 -13.78 -5.28 -3.40
N LEU A 18 -12.54 -5.41 -2.94
CA LEU A 18 -12.14 -5.06 -1.59
C LEU A 18 -11.95 -3.55 -1.40
N LEU A 19 -11.41 -2.87 -2.40
CA LEU A 19 -10.97 -1.47 -2.32
C LEU A 19 -11.97 -0.50 -2.96
N LYS A 20 -12.96 -0.99 -3.72
CA LYS A 20 -14.09 -0.16 -4.09
C LYS A 20 -14.92 0.14 -2.84
N PRO A 21 -15.36 1.40 -2.64
CA PRO A 21 -16.36 1.69 -1.61
C PRO A 21 -17.54 0.74 -1.80
N ASN A 22 -18.05 0.16 -0.72
CA ASN A 22 -19.35 -0.49 -0.79
C ASN A 22 -20.31 0.53 -1.42
N SER A 23 -20.89 0.19 -2.56
CA SER A 23 -21.83 1.06 -3.28
C SER A 23 -23.15 1.28 -2.51
N ASP A 24 -23.27 0.62 -1.36
CA ASP A 24 -24.38 0.76 -0.44
C ASP A 24 -24.13 2.00 0.42
N PHE A 25 -24.76 3.10 0.00
CA PHE A 25 -24.87 4.31 0.80
C PHE A 25 -25.60 4.00 2.10
N GLU A 26 -25.13 4.54 3.21
CA GLU A 26 -25.88 4.53 4.47
C GLU A 26 -26.66 5.82 4.63
N TYR A 27 -27.76 5.75 5.39
CA TYR A 27 -28.53 6.93 5.77
C TYR A 27 -28.11 7.36 7.17
N GLU A 28 -27.21 8.34 7.26
CA GLU A 28 -26.86 8.97 8.54
C GLU A 28 -27.84 10.08 8.90
N GLY A 29 -28.17 10.20 10.19
CA GLY A 29 -29.12 11.17 10.74
C GLY A 29 -28.51 12.51 11.13
N HIS A 30 -29.30 13.31 11.85
CA HIS A 30 -28.85 14.57 12.46
C HIS A 30 -28.45 15.67 11.47
N PHE A 31 -29.01 15.66 10.26
CA PHE A 31 -28.90 16.77 9.33
C PHE A 31 -30.10 17.70 9.42
N THR A 32 -29.90 18.97 9.08
CA THR A 32 -30.98 19.98 9.03
C THR A 32 -31.86 19.88 7.78
N SER A 33 -31.46 19.06 6.80
CA SER A 33 -32.25 18.73 5.61
C SER A 33 -31.81 17.40 5.03
N GLY A 34 -32.68 16.73 4.27
CA GLY A 34 -32.36 15.45 3.64
C GLY A 34 -33.60 14.76 3.07
N PRO A 35 -33.41 13.70 2.26
CA PRO A 35 -34.50 12.97 1.63
C PRO A 35 -35.30 12.06 2.58
N ARG A 36 -34.82 11.81 3.81
CA ARG A 36 -35.50 10.99 4.84
C ARG A 36 -35.55 11.74 6.17
N ILE A 37 -36.53 11.41 7.01
CA ILE A 37 -36.71 11.99 8.34
C ILE A 37 -36.36 10.92 9.39
N GLU A 38 -35.59 11.32 10.40
CA GLU A 38 -35.32 10.52 11.59
C GLU A 38 -36.50 10.66 12.56
N VAL A 39 -37.46 9.72 12.47
CA VAL A 39 -38.79 9.82 13.12
C VAL A 39 -38.69 10.11 14.61
N GLU A 40 -37.85 9.37 15.34
CA GLU A 40 -37.69 9.54 16.79
C GLU A 40 -37.21 10.95 17.15
N ARG A 41 -36.31 11.50 16.34
CA ARG A 41 -35.74 12.83 16.53
C ARG A 41 -36.70 13.93 16.12
N ALA A 42 -37.50 13.71 15.07
CA ALA A 42 -38.59 14.60 14.69
C ALA A 42 -39.65 14.70 15.81
N VAL A 43 -40.00 13.58 16.44
CA VAL A 43 -40.88 13.56 17.63
C VAL A 43 -40.28 14.38 18.76
N LYS A 44 -38.99 14.18 19.09
CA LYS A 44 -38.29 14.99 20.12
C LYS A 44 -38.28 16.48 19.78
N ALA A 45 -38.10 16.84 18.51
CA ALA A 45 -38.15 18.24 18.06
C ALA A 45 -39.54 18.88 18.22
N VAL A 46 -40.61 18.16 17.87
CA VAL A 46 -42.00 18.65 18.04
C VAL A 46 -42.34 18.88 19.51
N HIS A 47 -41.79 18.07 20.42
CA HIS A 47 -41.95 18.24 21.87
C HIS A 47 -40.98 19.27 22.48
N GLY A 48 -40.23 20.03 21.67
CA GLY A 48 -39.30 21.06 22.15
C GLY A 48 -38.06 20.52 22.88
N MET A 49 -37.77 19.22 22.76
CA MET A 49 -36.67 18.55 23.48
C MET A 49 -35.32 18.68 22.77
N LEU A 50 -35.26 19.35 21.61
CA LEU A 50 -34.04 19.55 20.83
C LEU A 50 -33.83 21.04 20.58
N THR A 51 -32.60 21.50 20.83
CA THR A 51 -32.17 22.88 20.55
C THR A 51 -31.88 23.14 19.07
N ARG A 52 -31.75 22.08 18.27
CA ARG A 52 -31.41 22.17 16.84
C ARG A 52 -32.27 21.20 16.02
N LEU A 53 -32.93 21.72 14.98
CA LEU A 53 -33.76 20.98 14.03
C LEU A 53 -32.91 20.17 13.04
N ALA A 54 -32.15 19.25 13.58
CA ALA A 54 -31.33 18.28 12.85
C ALA A 54 -32.08 16.94 12.81
N VAL A 55 -33.17 16.87 12.05
CA VAL A 55 -34.13 15.75 12.06
C VAL A 55 -34.14 14.93 10.77
N PHE A 56 -33.23 15.23 9.84
CA PHE A 56 -33.17 14.56 8.55
C PHE A 56 -32.01 13.58 8.48
N GLN A 57 -32.19 12.54 7.65
CA GLN A 57 -31.16 11.63 7.23
C GLN A 57 -30.71 11.95 5.80
N ARG A 58 -29.42 11.84 5.52
CA ARG A 58 -28.83 11.97 4.18
C ARG A 58 -28.12 10.68 3.80
N LYS A 59 -28.02 10.43 2.49
CA LYS A 59 -27.08 9.44 1.99
C LYS A 59 -25.69 9.96 2.32
N VAL A 60 -24.94 9.18 3.07
CA VAL A 60 -23.51 9.38 3.29
C VAL A 60 -22.84 8.22 2.58
N ASP A 61 -21.95 8.55 1.63
CA ASP A 61 -21.09 7.53 1.06
C ASP A 61 -20.28 6.96 2.23
N PRO A 62 -20.26 5.63 2.44
CA PRO A 62 -19.45 5.04 3.50
C PRO A 62 -18.05 5.62 3.35
N ALA A 63 -17.46 6.08 4.46
CA ALA A 63 -16.14 6.71 4.47
C ALA A 63 -15.19 5.81 3.67
N SER A 64 -14.88 6.19 2.43
CA SER A 64 -14.07 5.36 1.57
C SER A 64 -12.72 5.25 2.26
N LYS A 65 -12.33 4.02 2.61
CA LYS A 65 -10.97 3.76 3.06
C LYS A 65 -10.08 4.02 1.84
N ASP A 66 -9.49 5.20 1.79
CA ASP A 66 -8.63 5.60 0.69
C ASP A 66 -7.26 4.96 0.95
N TYR A 67 -7.05 3.78 0.36
CA TYR A 67 -5.79 3.06 0.50
C TYR A 67 -4.72 3.68 -0.40
N ARG A 68 -3.52 3.88 0.15
CA ARG A 68 -2.34 4.32 -0.60
C ARG A 68 -1.23 3.29 -0.45
N PHE A 69 -0.64 2.92 -1.57
CA PHE A 69 0.33 1.84 -1.62
C PHE A 69 1.67 2.32 -2.16
N SER A 70 2.73 2.08 -1.40
CA SER A 70 4.11 2.32 -1.80
C SER A 70 4.85 0.99 -1.84
N LEU A 71 5.61 0.77 -2.91
CA LEU A 71 6.55 -0.35 -3.01
C LEU A 71 7.96 0.20 -3.13
N LEU A 72 8.81 -0.16 -2.16
CA LEU A 72 10.23 0.13 -2.12
C LEU A 72 11.01 -1.14 -2.49
N LEU A 73 11.77 -1.06 -3.57
CA LEU A 73 12.53 -2.18 -4.13
C LEU A 73 14.02 -2.08 -3.77
N ASP A 74 14.57 -3.16 -3.25
CA ASP A 74 16.02 -3.33 -3.14
C ASP A 74 16.61 -3.52 -4.54
N GLY A 75 17.50 -2.60 -4.93
CA GLY A 75 18.21 -2.57 -6.20
C GLY A 75 19.72 -2.87 -6.05
N SER A 76 20.15 -3.34 -4.88
CA SER A 76 21.55 -3.68 -4.59
C SER A 76 22.09 -4.81 -5.49
N GLY A 77 23.41 -5.02 -5.47
CA GLY A 77 24.07 -6.06 -6.28
C GLY A 77 23.50 -7.47 -6.07
N SER A 78 23.20 -7.84 -4.82
CA SER A 78 22.69 -9.18 -4.46
C SER A 78 21.33 -9.49 -5.11
N MET A 79 20.55 -8.46 -5.45
CA MET A 79 19.27 -8.57 -6.15
C MET A 79 19.41 -8.89 -7.65
N ALA A 80 20.60 -8.73 -8.23
CA ALA A 80 20.90 -9.11 -9.63
C ALA A 80 21.61 -10.45 -9.76
N ASP A 81 22.31 -10.90 -8.72
CA ASP A 81 23.13 -12.12 -8.77
C ASP A 81 22.32 -13.42 -8.83
N ASN A 82 21.01 -13.36 -8.53
CA ASN A 82 20.14 -14.53 -8.50
C ASN A 82 18.85 -14.31 -9.29
N SER A 83 18.57 -15.23 -10.22
CA SER A 83 17.35 -15.20 -11.05
C SER A 83 16.05 -15.20 -10.24
N VAL A 84 16.04 -15.73 -9.02
CA VAL A 84 14.89 -15.72 -8.11
C VAL A 84 14.64 -14.31 -7.58
N ARG A 85 15.67 -13.64 -7.04
CA ARG A 85 15.60 -12.29 -6.46
C ARG A 85 15.22 -11.27 -7.53
N GLN A 86 15.88 -11.36 -8.69
CA GLN A 86 15.58 -10.51 -9.85
C GLN A 86 14.15 -10.72 -10.35
N ARG A 87 13.70 -11.97 -10.53
CA ARG A 87 12.31 -12.26 -10.95
C ARG A 87 11.30 -11.79 -9.92
N GLY A 88 11.59 -11.95 -8.63
CA GLY A 88 10.70 -11.48 -7.55
C GLY A 88 10.56 -9.97 -7.55
N GLY A 89 11.68 -9.25 -7.62
CA GLY A 89 11.71 -7.79 -7.66
C GLY A 89 11.01 -7.19 -8.85
N LEU A 90 11.46 -7.55 -10.06
CA LEU A 90 10.89 -7.01 -11.29
C LEU A 90 9.46 -7.52 -11.54
N GLY A 91 9.19 -8.79 -11.22
CA GLY A 91 7.87 -9.39 -11.35
C GLY A 91 6.84 -8.77 -10.40
N LEU A 92 7.22 -8.53 -9.13
CA LEU A 92 6.36 -7.83 -8.19
C LEU A 92 6.08 -6.40 -8.66
N ALA A 93 7.11 -5.66 -9.07
CA ALA A 93 6.94 -4.31 -9.61
C ALA A 93 6.00 -4.30 -10.83
N ALA A 94 6.14 -5.25 -11.75
CA ALA A 94 5.27 -5.39 -12.93
C ALA A 94 3.81 -5.65 -12.56
N VAL A 95 3.55 -6.58 -11.64
CA VAL A 95 2.18 -6.86 -11.17
C VAL A 95 1.60 -5.67 -10.43
N PHE A 96 2.40 -5.00 -9.60
CA PHE A 96 1.99 -3.79 -8.88
C PHE A 96 1.57 -2.69 -9.86
N VAL A 97 2.42 -2.34 -10.83
CA VAL A 97 2.08 -1.36 -11.88
C VAL A 97 0.80 -1.77 -12.62
N ASP A 98 0.69 -3.03 -13.09
CA ASP A 98 -0.48 -3.45 -13.86
C ASP A 98 -1.78 -3.33 -13.06
N VAL A 99 -1.80 -3.89 -11.85
CA VAL A 99 -2.99 -3.92 -10.98
C VAL A 99 -3.40 -2.51 -10.58
N PHE A 100 -2.48 -1.68 -10.08
CA PHE A 100 -2.85 -0.36 -9.57
C PHE A 100 -3.21 0.63 -10.69
N GLU A 101 -2.59 0.54 -11.87
CA GLU A 101 -3.03 1.31 -13.04
C GLU A 101 -4.43 0.89 -13.50
N ARG A 102 -4.76 -0.40 -13.49
CA ARG A 102 -6.10 -0.90 -13.86
C ARG A 102 -7.17 -0.48 -12.86
N LEU A 103 -6.84 -0.44 -11.57
CA LEU A 103 -7.76 0.01 -10.51
C LEU A 103 -7.88 1.53 -10.43
N GLY A 104 -6.98 2.28 -11.06
CA GLY A 104 -6.94 3.74 -10.96
C GLY A 104 -6.58 4.26 -9.57
N LEU A 105 -5.91 3.44 -8.75
CA LEU A 105 -5.55 3.78 -7.38
C LEU A 105 -4.20 4.50 -7.32
N PRO A 106 -4.02 5.48 -6.40
CA PRO A 106 -2.72 6.13 -6.20
C PRO A 106 -1.68 5.14 -5.63
N TYR A 107 -0.51 5.08 -6.25
CA TYR A 107 0.60 4.25 -5.77
C TYR A 107 1.96 4.89 -6.02
N SER A 108 2.98 4.60 -5.21
CA SER A 108 4.37 4.98 -5.49
C SER A 108 5.26 3.77 -5.69
N LEU A 109 6.31 3.96 -6.49
CA LEU A 109 7.42 3.02 -6.62
C LEU A 109 8.70 3.77 -6.35
N ASP A 110 9.49 3.24 -5.44
CA ASP A 110 10.80 3.73 -5.09
C ASP A 110 11.78 2.55 -5.13
N ALA A 111 13.07 2.83 -5.23
CA ALA A 111 14.13 1.85 -5.09
C ALA A 111 15.19 2.35 -4.12
N PHE A 112 16.08 1.47 -3.69
CA PHE A 112 17.28 1.84 -2.96
C PHE A 112 18.44 0.90 -3.29
N HIS A 113 19.65 1.45 -3.25
CA HIS A 113 20.89 0.69 -3.08
C HIS A 113 21.72 1.44 -2.02
N ASP A 114 22.74 2.20 -2.42
CA ASP A 114 23.50 3.10 -1.54
C ASP A 114 22.66 4.28 -1.03
N SER A 115 21.62 4.65 -1.76
CA SER A 115 20.73 5.75 -1.42
C SER A 115 19.30 5.50 -1.90
N TYR A 116 18.36 6.26 -1.35
CA TYR A 116 16.97 6.26 -1.75
C TYR A 116 16.78 6.87 -3.15
N ILE A 117 16.02 6.18 -4.01
CA ILE A 117 15.75 6.55 -5.39
C ILE A 117 14.24 6.62 -5.65
N PRO A 118 13.67 7.82 -5.85
CA PRO A 118 12.27 7.94 -6.26
C PRO A 118 12.11 7.54 -7.73
N LEU A 119 11.25 6.55 -8.03
CA LEU A 119 11.02 6.11 -9.42
C LEU A 119 9.70 6.64 -9.99
N LYS A 120 8.60 6.49 -9.23
CA LYS A 120 7.26 6.91 -9.62
C LYS A 120 6.47 7.41 -8.42
N GLY A 121 5.88 8.61 -8.54
CA GLY A 121 5.07 9.22 -7.48
C GLY A 121 3.59 8.86 -7.56
N PHE A 122 2.83 9.06 -6.48
CA PHE A 122 1.41 8.70 -6.36
C PHE A 122 0.53 9.15 -7.52
N ARG A 123 0.73 10.39 -8.00
CA ARG A 123 -0.07 11.01 -9.06
C ARG A 123 0.46 10.78 -10.49
N GLN A 124 1.67 10.22 -10.63
CA GLN A 124 2.25 9.93 -11.93
C GLN A 124 1.60 8.68 -12.52
N SER A 125 1.12 8.76 -13.76
CA SER A 125 0.43 7.66 -14.44
C SER A 125 1.39 6.90 -15.37
N LEU A 126 1.30 5.57 -15.39
CA LEU A 126 1.97 4.68 -16.35
C LEU A 126 0.93 3.97 -17.24
N LYS A 127 -0.02 4.72 -17.79
CA LYS A 127 -1.15 4.18 -18.57
C LYS A 127 -0.73 3.55 -19.89
N THR A 128 0.26 4.12 -20.59
CA THR A 128 0.63 3.63 -21.93
C THR A 128 1.75 2.58 -21.85
N VAL A 129 1.77 1.67 -22.83
CA VAL A 129 2.86 0.69 -22.98
C VAL A 129 4.22 1.39 -23.09
N GLY A 130 4.31 2.51 -23.80
CA GLY A 130 5.53 3.31 -23.92
C GLY A 130 6.04 3.83 -22.57
N GLN A 131 5.15 4.37 -21.73
CA GLN A 131 5.49 4.84 -20.38
C GLN A 131 5.97 3.69 -19.49
N ARG A 132 5.28 2.54 -19.53
CA ARG A 132 5.67 1.34 -18.78
C ARG A 132 7.03 0.82 -19.22
N ASN A 133 7.27 0.73 -20.53
CA ASN A 133 8.57 0.31 -21.07
C ASN A 133 9.69 1.26 -20.66
N GLN A 134 9.48 2.57 -20.76
CA GLN A 134 10.46 3.56 -20.32
C GLN A 134 10.75 3.45 -18.83
N PHE A 135 9.71 3.27 -18.00
CA PHE A 135 9.84 3.08 -16.57
C PHE A 135 10.67 1.83 -16.23
N PHE A 136 10.33 0.67 -16.80
CA PHE A 136 11.04 -0.58 -16.53
C PHE A 136 12.47 -0.57 -17.09
N ASN A 137 12.69 0.03 -18.27
CA ASN A 137 14.04 0.20 -18.80
C ASN A 137 14.89 1.07 -17.86
N ASN A 138 14.36 2.17 -17.34
CA ASN A 138 15.08 3.00 -16.39
C ASN A 138 15.38 2.25 -15.08
N LEU A 139 14.38 1.54 -14.53
CA LEU A 139 14.57 0.71 -13.34
C LEU A 139 15.70 -0.31 -13.53
N ILE A 140 15.62 -1.10 -14.61
CA ILE A 140 16.55 -2.21 -14.87
C ILE A 140 17.95 -1.71 -15.20
N LEU A 141 18.08 -0.69 -16.05
CA LEU A 141 19.39 -0.26 -16.56
C LEU A 141 20.14 0.66 -15.59
N ASN A 142 19.42 1.45 -14.77
CA ASN A 142 20.04 2.50 -13.97
C ASN A 142 19.95 2.28 -12.46
N HIS A 143 19.08 1.38 -11.99
CA HIS A 143 18.75 1.27 -10.56
C HIS A 143 18.68 -0.18 -10.05
N TRP A 144 19.02 -1.17 -10.88
CA TRP A 144 18.99 -2.58 -10.50
C TRP A 144 20.38 -3.21 -10.56
N GLY A 145 20.75 -3.96 -9.53
CA GLY A 145 21.98 -4.75 -9.52
C GLY A 145 23.26 -3.94 -9.30
N GLY A 146 23.19 -2.83 -8.58
CA GLY A 146 24.34 -1.96 -8.35
C GLY A 146 24.39 -1.43 -6.94
N GLY A 147 25.61 -1.18 -6.43
CA GLY A 147 25.82 -0.57 -5.13
C GLY A 147 25.62 -1.50 -3.92
N GLY A 148 25.78 -0.93 -2.74
CA GLY A 148 25.48 -1.59 -1.47
C GLY A 148 23.99 -1.54 -1.12
N THR A 149 23.69 -1.93 0.12
CA THR A 149 22.33 -1.98 0.66
C THR A 149 22.26 -0.94 1.78
N ASN A 150 21.48 0.12 1.59
CA ASN A 150 21.16 1.15 2.57
C ASN A 150 19.65 1.14 2.83
N LEU A 151 19.19 0.04 3.42
CA LEU A 151 17.76 -0.21 3.67
C LEU A 151 17.13 0.87 4.54
N ARG A 152 17.85 1.29 5.59
CA ARG A 152 17.41 2.36 6.48
C ARG A 152 17.16 3.66 5.72
N GLY A 153 18.11 4.07 4.87
CA GLY A 153 17.99 5.25 4.03
C GLY A 153 16.84 5.14 3.04
N GLY A 154 16.65 3.96 2.43
CA GLY A 154 15.52 3.65 1.56
C GLY A 154 14.17 3.84 2.27
N ILE A 155 13.99 3.20 3.43
CA ILE A 155 12.73 3.29 4.20
C ILE A 155 12.47 4.73 4.65
N ALA A 156 13.47 5.42 5.20
CA ALA A 156 13.33 6.80 5.65
C ALA A 156 12.98 7.74 4.47
N GLY A 157 13.57 7.52 3.30
CA GLY A 157 13.26 8.25 2.07
C GLY A 157 11.83 8.04 1.60
N SER A 158 11.36 6.79 1.53
CA SER A 158 9.98 6.48 1.17
C SER A 158 8.98 7.04 2.18
N LEU A 159 9.22 6.89 3.49
CA LEU A 159 8.36 7.47 4.52
C LEU A 159 8.26 8.99 4.41
N LYS A 160 9.40 9.67 4.19
CA LYS A 160 9.41 11.12 3.96
C LYS A 160 8.57 11.50 2.74
N ARG A 161 8.64 10.73 1.66
CA ARG A 161 7.83 10.96 0.46
C ARG A 161 6.34 10.76 0.72
N ILE A 162 5.98 9.66 1.37
CA ILE A 162 4.58 9.34 1.73
C ILE A 162 3.98 10.46 2.58
N LEU A 163 4.71 10.93 3.59
CA LEU A 163 4.28 12.00 4.49
C LEU A 163 4.24 13.38 3.83
N ALA A 164 5.03 13.61 2.79
CA ALA A 164 5.04 14.88 2.04
C ALA A 164 3.83 15.03 1.10
N GLU A 165 3.15 13.93 0.75
CA GLU A 165 1.91 13.99 -0.01
C GLU A 165 0.78 14.56 0.86
N GLN A 166 0.09 15.60 0.38
CA GLN A 166 -1.04 16.20 1.09
C GLN A 166 -2.10 15.14 1.38
N LYS A 167 -2.29 14.80 2.66
CA LYS A 167 -3.39 13.95 3.12
C LYS A 167 -4.69 14.72 2.90
N THR A 168 -5.59 14.17 2.08
CA THR A 168 -6.87 14.81 1.80
C THR A 168 -7.86 14.50 2.91
N ASP A 169 -7.63 14.95 4.16
CA ASP A 169 -8.52 14.86 5.35
C ASP A 169 -9.19 13.50 5.66
N ARG A 170 -8.90 12.45 4.90
CA ARG A 170 -9.46 11.11 5.03
C ARG A 170 -8.46 10.23 5.78
N ARG A 171 -9.02 9.24 6.48
CA ARG A 171 -8.27 8.21 7.22
C ARG A 171 -7.62 7.25 6.21
N ASP A 172 -6.66 7.75 5.45
CA ASP A 172 -5.95 6.97 4.45
C ASP A 172 -5.15 5.88 5.17
N ILE A 173 -5.36 4.63 4.77
CA ILE A 173 -4.50 3.53 5.22
C ILE A 173 -3.33 3.46 4.25
N GLU A 174 -2.14 3.73 4.77
CA GLU A 174 -0.92 3.80 3.98
C GLU A 174 -0.09 2.53 4.20
N PHE A 175 0.22 1.82 3.12
CA PHE A 175 1.13 0.68 3.15
C PHE A 175 2.46 1.04 2.48
N LEU A 176 3.56 0.73 3.16
CA LEU A 176 4.89 0.72 2.58
C LEU A 176 5.40 -0.73 2.56
N PHE A 177 5.37 -1.35 1.38
CA PHE A 177 5.97 -2.66 1.15
C PHE A 177 7.45 -2.49 0.82
N VAL A 178 8.31 -3.19 1.53
CA VAL A 178 9.77 -3.10 1.35
C VAL A 178 10.29 -4.45 0.93
N LEU A 179 10.63 -4.63 -0.35
CA LEU A 179 11.18 -5.88 -0.85
C LEU A 179 12.71 -5.86 -0.77
N THR A 180 13.28 -6.84 -0.10
CA THR A 180 14.74 -7.07 -0.01
C THR A 180 15.03 -8.57 0.13
N ASP A 181 16.24 -8.98 -0.25
CA ASP A 181 16.71 -10.34 0.03
C ASP A 181 17.23 -10.53 1.46
N GLY A 182 17.43 -9.43 2.20
CA GLY A 182 17.89 -9.44 3.58
C GLY A 182 19.40 -9.62 3.75
N GLU A 183 20.18 -9.56 2.66
CA GLU A 183 21.65 -9.58 2.69
C GLU A 183 22.21 -8.16 2.87
N GLU A 184 22.04 -7.59 4.07
CA GLU A 184 22.74 -6.35 4.45
C GLU A 184 23.88 -6.70 5.42
N THR A 185 25.09 -6.25 5.11
CA THR A 185 26.27 -6.43 5.97
C THR A 185 26.24 -5.55 7.23
N ASN A 186 25.42 -4.49 7.24
CA ASN A 186 25.24 -3.55 8.35
C ASN A 186 23.74 -3.36 8.65
N PHE A 187 23.01 -4.46 8.87
CA PHE A 187 21.58 -4.41 9.13
C PHE A 187 21.30 -3.80 10.53
N ASP A 188 20.98 -2.50 10.58
CA ASP A 188 20.66 -1.76 11.81
C ASP A 188 19.25 -2.09 12.32
N GLY A 189 19.04 -3.34 12.71
CA GLY A 189 17.76 -3.90 13.13
C GLY A 189 16.93 -3.07 14.12
N PRO A 190 17.53 -2.56 15.22
CA PRO A 190 16.84 -1.66 16.14
C PRO A 190 16.33 -0.37 15.49
N GLU A 191 17.06 0.17 14.52
CA GLU A 191 16.68 1.39 13.80
C GLU A 191 15.52 1.13 12.84
N ILE A 192 15.53 -0.01 12.13
CA ILE A 192 14.40 -0.44 11.29
C ILE A 192 13.11 -0.57 12.12
N ARG A 193 13.18 -1.22 13.29
CA ARG A 193 12.03 -1.31 14.21
C ARG A 193 11.57 0.06 14.69
N THR A 194 12.51 0.96 14.95
CA THR A 194 12.20 2.33 15.37
C THR A 194 11.47 3.09 14.25
N LEU A 195 11.94 2.99 13.01
CA LEU A 195 11.29 3.57 11.83
C LEU A 195 9.87 3.01 11.63
N CYS A 196 9.70 1.68 11.74
CA CYS A 196 8.39 1.05 11.64
C CYS A 196 7.43 1.53 12.73
N SER A 197 7.90 1.68 13.97
CA SER A 197 7.09 2.18 15.08
C SER A 197 6.70 3.66 14.88
N GLN A 198 7.61 4.48 14.38
CA GLN A 198 7.33 5.88 14.05
C GLN A 198 6.32 6.01 12.90
N ALA A 199 6.48 5.18 11.86
CA ALA A 199 5.55 5.11 10.73
C ALA A 199 4.14 4.70 11.18
N ALA A 200 4.03 3.70 12.06
CA ALA A 200 2.75 3.23 12.60
C ALA A 200 1.99 4.34 13.35
N LYS A 201 2.69 5.19 14.11
CA LYS A 201 2.09 6.37 14.77
C LYS A 201 1.53 7.40 13.79
N GLN A 202 1.97 7.37 12.53
CA GLN A 202 1.49 8.23 11.44
C GLN A 202 0.44 7.55 10.55
N GLY A 203 -0.03 6.35 10.92
CA GLY A 203 -0.98 5.56 10.14
C GLY A 203 -0.37 4.79 8.97
N ILE A 204 0.96 4.65 8.92
CA ILE A 204 1.68 3.93 7.87
C ILE A 204 2.10 2.55 8.37
N ILE A 205 1.72 1.52 7.62
CA ILE A 205 2.09 0.12 7.89
C ILE A 205 3.26 -0.24 7.00
N VAL A 206 4.43 -0.41 7.63
CA VAL A 206 5.64 -0.86 6.93
C VAL A 206 5.68 -2.39 6.98
N VAL A 207 5.71 -3.02 5.81
CA VAL A 207 5.73 -4.47 5.64
C VAL A 207 7.01 -4.88 4.96
N GLY A 208 7.88 -5.60 5.67
CA GLY A 208 9.09 -6.18 5.09
C GLY A 208 8.74 -7.41 4.26
N ILE A 209 9.21 -7.48 3.02
CA ILE A 209 9.02 -8.59 2.11
C ILE A 209 10.39 -9.21 1.84
N GLY A 210 10.61 -10.40 2.38
CA GLY A 210 11.82 -11.17 2.17
C GLY A 210 11.69 -12.12 0.98
N ILE A 211 12.74 -12.21 0.17
CA ILE A 211 12.88 -13.22 -0.88
C ILE A 211 14.27 -13.86 -0.86
N GLY A 212 14.35 -15.17 -1.07
CA GLY A 212 15.64 -15.87 -1.16
C GLY A 212 16.24 -16.21 0.22
N GLU A 213 17.56 -16.26 0.31
CA GLU A 213 18.23 -16.90 1.45
C GLU A 213 18.28 -16.02 2.71
N GLY A 214 18.32 -14.69 2.59
CA GLY A 214 18.36 -13.75 3.71
C GLY A 214 17.00 -13.39 4.33
N MET A 215 15.93 -14.12 4.01
CA MET A 215 14.58 -13.89 4.54
C MET A 215 14.51 -13.86 6.08
N GLN A 216 15.39 -14.58 6.76
CA GLN A 216 15.43 -14.59 8.23
C GLN A 216 15.74 -13.21 8.81
N THR A 217 16.59 -12.43 8.14
CA THR A 217 16.92 -11.05 8.52
C THR A 217 15.67 -10.17 8.48
N VAL A 218 14.85 -10.30 7.43
CA VAL A 218 13.57 -9.58 7.30
C VAL A 218 12.64 -9.92 8.47
N ARG A 219 12.50 -11.22 8.80
CA ARG A 219 11.66 -11.68 9.93
C ARG A 219 12.09 -11.11 11.27
N THR A 220 13.41 -10.99 11.49
CA THR A 220 13.96 -10.49 12.75
C THR A 220 13.74 -8.99 12.92
N HIS A 221 13.74 -8.22 11.84
CA HIS A 221 13.81 -6.75 11.91
C HIS A 221 12.51 -6.03 11.55
N PHE A 222 11.64 -6.62 10.74
CA PHE A 222 10.35 -6.03 10.42
C PHE A 222 9.26 -6.59 11.35
N PRO A 223 8.57 -5.74 12.13
CA PRO A 223 7.47 -6.19 13.00
C PRO A 223 6.34 -6.86 12.21
N VAL A 224 6.06 -6.35 11.00
CA VAL A 224 5.13 -6.94 10.04
C VAL A 224 5.94 -7.38 8.84
N HIS A 225 5.90 -8.67 8.51
CA HIS A 225 6.72 -9.22 7.44
C HIS A 225 6.01 -10.34 6.66
N LEU A 226 6.40 -10.48 5.40
CA LEU A 226 6.04 -11.56 4.49
C LEU A 226 7.34 -12.15 3.95
N THR A 227 7.43 -13.46 3.82
CA THR A 227 8.62 -14.11 3.24
C THR A 227 8.20 -15.23 2.31
N GLU A 228 8.83 -15.32 1.14
CA GLU A 228 8.50 -16.32 0.15
C GLU A 228 9.71 -16.74 -0.67
N THR A 229 9.83 -18.03 -0.89
CA THR A 229 10.88 -18.64 -1.73
C THR A 229 10.52 -18.59 -3.21
N ASN A 230 9.22 -18.67 -3.53
CA ASN A 230 8.73 -18.60 -4.90
C ASN A 230 8.36 -17.15 -5.30
N PRO A 231 9.13 -16.50 -6.20
CA PRO A 231 8.89 -15.10 -6.57
C PRO A 231 7.48 -14.86 -7.11
N GLU A 232 6.91 -15.82 -7.84
CA GLU A 232 5.59 -15.69 -8.47
C GLU A 232 4.44 -15.66 -7.44
N ARG A 233 4.69 -16.11 -6.21
CA ARG A 233 3.74 -16.10 -5.09
C ARG A 233 3.72 -14.78 -4.33
N LEU A 234 4.77 -13.96 -4.42
CA LEU A 234 4.89 -12.69 -3.68
C LEU A 234 3.69 -11.76 -3.85
N PRO A 235 3.19 -11.49 -5.07
CA PRO A 235 2.04 -10.59 -5.22
C PRO A 235 0.78 -11.16 -4.57
N GLY A 236 0.60 -12.49 -4.60
CA GLY A 236 -0.51 -13.17 -3.95
C GLY A 236 -0.47 -13.04 -2.43
N LEU A 237 0.72 -13.13 -1.83
CA LEU A 237 0.90 -12.94 -0.39
C LEU A 237 0.58 -11.52 0.07
N ILE A 238 1.00 -10.50 -0.70
CA ILE A 238 0.64 -9.11 -0.42
C ILE A 238 -0.88 -8.93 -0.48
N MET A 239 -1.54 -9.55 -1.46
CA MET A 239 -2.99 -9.51 -1.59
C MET A 239 -3.70 -10.19 -0.41
N GLU A 240 -3.25 -11.38 -0.01
CA GLU A 240 -3.77 -12.11 1.16
C GLU A 240 -3.62 -11.26 2.43
N PHE A 241 -2.44 -10.66 2.65
CA PHE A 241 -2.19 -9.76 3.77
C PHE A 241 -3.11 -8.52 3.78
N ILE A 242 -3.25 -7.82 2.65
CA ILE A 242 -4.14 -6.65 2.56
C ILE A 242 -5.59 -7.04 2.83
N LYS A 243 -6.02 -8.20 2.34
CA LYS A 243 -7.37 -8.72 2.56
C LYS A 243 -7.62 -9.00 4.04
N GLU A 244 -6.71 -9.72 4.69
CA GLU A 244 -6.81 -10.03 6.12
C GLU A 244 -6.82 -8.75 6.97
N TYR A 245 -5.94 -7.80 6.67
CA TYR A 245 -5.91 -6.51 7.35
C TYR A 245 -7.21 -5.70 7.17
N ALA A 246 -7.75 -5.68 5.95
CA ALA A 246 -9.01 -5.00 5.68
C ALA A 246 -10.19 -5.63 6.44
N GLN A 247 -10.19 -6.95 6.58
CA GLN A 247 -11.23 -7.71 7.31
C GLN A 247 -11.13 -7.52 8.82
N SER A 248 -9.93 -7.59 9.42
CA SER A 248 -9.76 -7.43 10.87
C SER A 248 -10.22 -6.06 11.37
N ARG A 249 -10.17 -5.04 10.51
CA ARG A 249 -10.63 -3.68 10.81
C ARG A 249 -12.15 -3.50 10.72
N VAL A 250 -12.87 -4.42 10.08
CA VAL A 250 -14.35 -4.38 10.05
C VAL A 250 -14.93 -4.97 11.33
N GLU A 251 -14.19 -5.84 12.03
CA GLU A 251 -14.63 -6.45 13.28
C GLU A 251 -14.37 -5.56 14.52
N GLU A 252 -13.56 -4.50 14.37
CA GLU A 252 -13.25 -3.51 15.42
C GLU A 252 -14.20 -2.29 15.43
N ASP A 253 -14.93 -2.06 14.33
CA ASP A 253 -15.90 -0.96 14.16
C ASP A 253 -17.34 -1.43 14.46
#